data_AF-A0A1G9UTP4-F1
#
_entry.id   AF-A0A1G9UTP4-F1
#
_cell.length_a   1.000
_cell.length_b   1.000
_cell.length_c   1.000
_cell.angle_alpha   90.00
_cell.angle_beta   90.00
_cell.angle_gamma   90.00
#
_symmetry.space_group_name_H-M   'P 1'
#
loop_
_entity.id
_entity.type
_entity.pdbx_description
1 polymer ?
#
loop_
_entity_poly.entity_id
_entity_poly.type
_entity_poly.pdbx_seq_one_letter_code
_entity_poly.pdbx_strand_id
1 'polypeptide(L)'
;MNPHTVPARLVVGVLSAALMLGVTTPAHALDREKLAVCVKELNADFQRELASRPASAAMTALQNFGGMVRDDGTFDQLNAKRKLAQCGVLEKEFKTAITLLQSMCKLKPALSKGKGAAYWHTVLRCLVEQGHELGG
;
A
#
# COMPACT_ATOMS: atom_id res chain seq x y z
N MET A 1 4.04 -37.48 4.88
CA MET A 1 3.25 -36.63 5.79
C MET A 1 3.23 -35.22 5.21
N ASN A 2 2.03 -34.63 5.14
CA ASN A 2 1.66 -33.54 4.23
C ASN A 2 2.36 -32.19 4.52
N PRO A 3 2.53 -31.34 3.49
CA PRO A 3 3.29 -30.08 3.53
C PRO A 3 2.47 -28.95 4.16
N HIS A 4 3.11 -28.18 5.06
CA HIS A 4 2.60 -26.88 5.48
C HIS A 4 3.03 -25.81 4.48
N THR A 5 2.35 -25.76 3.35
CA THR A 5 2.44 -24.64 2.41
C THR A 5 1.51 -23.53 2.90
N VAL A 6 2.07 -22.50 3.53
CA VAL A 6 1.34 -21.29 3.93
C VAL A 6 0.94 -20.54 2.63
N PRO A 7 -0.37 -20.35 2.34
CA PRO A 7 -0.78 -19.76 1.07
C PRO A 7 -0.64 -18.24 1.12
N ALA A 8 0.05 -17.69 0.11
CA ALA A 8 0.17 -16.27 -0.21
C ALA A 8 -1.21 -15.59 -0.28
N ARG A 9 -1.63 -14.94 0.81
CA ARG A 9 -2.98 -14.35 0.96
C ARG A 9 -3.24 -13.09 0.13
N LEU A 10 -2.22 -12.48 -0.46
CA LEU A 10 -2.43 -11.38 -1.42
C LEU A 10 -3.04 -11.81 -2.74
N VAL A 11 -2.89 -13.08 -3.12
CA VAL A 11 -3.46 -13.60 -4.36
C VAL A 11 -4.96 -13.85 -4.21
N VAL A 12 -5.44 -14.15 -3.00
CA VAL A 12 -6.85 -14.44 -2.74
C VAL A 12 -7.66 -13.14 -2.59
N GLY A 13 -7.10 -12.05 -2.07
CA GLY A 13 -7.85 -10.78 -2.01
C GLY A 13 -8.19 -10.20 -3.39
N VAL A 14 -7.24 -10.27 -4.33
CA VAL A 14 -7.40 -9.73 -5.68
C VAL A 14 -8.08 -10.72 -6.63
N LEU A 15 -7.87 -12.05 -6.48
CA LEU A 15 -8.59 -13.04 -7.30
C LEU A 15 -9.97 -13.44 -6.73
N SER A 16 -10.20 -13.45 -5.42
CA SER A 16 -11.49 -13.92 -4.88
C SER A 16 -12.59 -12.85 -4.90
N ALA A 17 -12.25 -11.56 -4.88
CA ALA A 17 -13.23 -10.50 -5.13
C ALA A 17 -13.67 -10.46 -6.60
N ALA A 18 -12.76 -10.80 -7.51
CA ALA A 18 -13.02 -10.97 -8.95
C ALA A 18 -13.94 -12.15 -9.26
N LEU A 19 -13.76 -13.29 -8.57
CA LEU A 19 -14.58 -14.49 -8.78
C LEU A 19 -16.02 -14.36 -8.25
N MET A 20 -16.27 -13.53 -7.23
CA MET A 20 -17.64 -13.28 -6.71
C MET A 20 -18.43 -12.26 -7.55
N LEU A 21 -17.75 -11.43 -8.36
CA LEU A 21 -18.36 -10.35 -9.16
C LEU A 21 -18.26 -10.57 -10.68
N GLY A 22 -17.74 -11.71 -11.14
CA GLY A 22 -17.59 -12.00 -12.57
C GLY A 22 -16.62 -11.08 -13.30
N VAL A 23 -15.75 -10.37 -12.58
CA VAL A 23 -14.77 -9.45 -13.17
C VAL A 23 -13.44 -10.19 -13.27
N THR A 24 -13.09 -10.68 -14.45
CA THR A 24 -11.77 -11.21 -14.75
C THR A 24 -10.73 -10.08 -14.71
N THR A 25 -10.25 -9.68 -13.52
CA THR A 25 -9.09 -8.79 -13.45
C THR A 25 -7.86 -9.58 -13.89
N PRO A 26 -7.19 -9.17 -14.99
CA PRO A 26 -6.03 -9.90 -15.46
C PRO A 26 -4.94 -9.81 -14.41
N ALA A 27 -4.29 -10.93 -14.11
CA ALA A 27 -3.13 -11.04 -13.23
C ALA A 27 -1.92 -10.18 -13.69
N HIS A 28 -2.07 -9.39 -14.77
CA HIS A 28 -1.12 -8.45 -15.34
C HIS A 28 -1.30 -7.00 -14.84
N ALA A 29 -2.21 -6.75 -13.90
CA ALA A 29 -2.54 -5.41 -13.38
C ALA A 29 -1.45 -4.79 -12.48
N LEU A 30 -0.56 -5.61 -11.92
CA LEU A 30 0.44 -5.22 -10.93
C LEU A 30 1.78 -5.90 -11.26
N ASP A 31 2.82 -5.10 -11.49
CA ASP A 31 4.20 -5.58 -11.52
C ASP A 31 4.65 -5.82 -10.08
N ARG A 32 4.53 -7.08 -9.64
CA ARG A 32 4.74 -7.47 -8.22
C ARG A 32 6.15 -7.19 -7.74
N GLU A 33 7.13 -7.36 -8.61
CA GLU A 33 8.54 -7.14 -8.26
C GLU A 33 8.79 -5.65 -7.99
N LYS A 34 8.33 -4.77 -8.90
CA LYS A 34 8.43 -3.32 -8.68
C LYS A 34 7.66 -2.85 -7.46
N LEU A 35 6.48 -3.42 -7.22
CA LEU A 35 5.68 -3.07 -6.06
C LEU A 35 6.37 -3.50 -4.77
N ALA A 36 6.92 -4.73 -4.72
CA ALA A 36 7.66 -5.23 -3.56
C ALA A 36 8.92 -4.39 -3.27
N VAL A 37 9.67 -4.01 -4.31
CA VAL A 37 10.82 -3.09 -4.18
C VAL A 37 10.37 -1.75 -3.60
N CYS A 38 9.32 -1.14 -4.16
CA CYS A 38 8.78 0.12 -3.65
C CYS A 38 8.34 0.05 -2.18
N VAL A 39 7.66 -1.04 -1.77
CA VAL A 39 7.24 -1.18 -0.38
C VAL A 39 8.45 -1.41 0.54
N LYS A 40 9.48 -2.13 0.08
CA LYS A 40 10.73 -2.31 0.82
C LYS A 40 11.47 -0.99 1.02
N GLU A 41 11.56 -0.16 -0.02
CA GLU A 41 12.15 1.19 0.06
C GLU A 41 11.37 2.08 1.04
N LEU A 42 10.04 2.07 0.92
CA LEU A 42 9.16 2.82 1.81
C LEU A 42 9.28 2.35 3.27
N ASN A 43 9.37 1.05 3.52
CA ASN A 43 9.60 0.50 4.86
C ASN A 43 10.97 0.93 5.40
N ALA A 44 12.03 0.87 4.58
CA ALA A 44 13.35 1.30 5.00
C ALA A 44 13.38 2.78 5.40
N ASP A 45 12.72 3.64 4.62
CA ASP A 45 12.58 5.06 4.97
C ASP A 45 11.77 5.24 6.27
N PHE A 46 10.67 4.51 6.40
CA PHE A 46 9.86 4.53 7.61
C PHE A 46 10.63 4.11 8.86
N GLN A 47 11.42 3.03 8.82
CA GLN A 47 12.23 2.59 9.97
C GLN A 47 13.31 3.62 10.34
N ARG A 48 13.93 4.24 9.35
CA ARG A 48 14.90 5.34 9.56
C ARG A 48 14.25 6.53 10.26
N GLU A 49 13.09 6.94 9.79
CA GLU A 49 12.34 8.05 10.40
C GLU A 49 11.79 7.66 11.79
N LEU A 50 11.39 6.40 12.00
CA LEU A 50 10.89 5.91 13.29
C LEU A 50 11.96 6.01 14.38
N ALA A 51 13.22 5.76 14.04
CA ALA A 51 14.35 5.89 14.97
C ALA A 51 14.64 7.35 15.36
N SER A 52 14.34 8.31 14.49
CA SER A 52 14.70 9.73 14.69
C SER A 52 13.52 10.60 15.15
N ARG A 53 12.32 10.32 14.66
CA ARG A 53 11.10 11.13 14.81
C ARG A 53 9.84 10.26 14.85
N PRO A 54 9.65 9.43 15.89
CA PRO A 54 8.59 8.41 15.91
C PRO A 54 7.18 8.97 15.71
N ALA A 55 6.91 10.17 16.22
CA ALA A 55 5.59 10.79 16.14
C ALA A 55 5.16 11.19 14.73
N SER A 56 6.10 11.50 13.83
CA SER A 56 5.81 11.93 12.45
C SER A 56 6.39 11.01 11.38
N ALA A 57 7.07 9.93 11.78
CA ALA A 57 7.84 9.06 10.90
C ALA A 57 7.07 8.60 9.66
N ALA A 58 5.84 8.11 9.83
CA ALA A 58 5.04 7.63 8.72
C ALA A 58 4.59 8.75 7.76
N MET A 59 4.31 9.93 8.31
CA MET A 59 3.93 11.09 7.51
C MET A 59 5.13 11.58 6.70
N THR A 60 6.30 11.70 7.33
CA THR A 60 7.56 12.08 6.68
C THR A 60 7.97 11.05 5.63
N ALA A 61 7.87 9.75 5.91
CA ALA A 61 8.17 8.71 4.93
C ALA A 61 7.25 8.80 3.71
N LEU A 62 5.94 9.02 3.90
CA LEU A 62 4.99 9.18 2.78
C LEU A 62 5.16 10.50 2.02
N GLN A 63 5.62 11.57 2.68
CA GLN A 63 6.02 12.82 2.05
C GLN A 63 7.25 12.61 1.16
N ASN A 64 8.29 11.94 1.69
CA ASN A 64 9.51 11.60 0.95
C ASN A 64 9.24 10.61 -0.19
N PHE A 65 8.26 9.72 0.01
CA PHE A 65 7.85 8.72 -0.97
C PHE A 65 6.94 9.33 -2.05
N GLY A 66 7.47 10.29 -2.80
CA GLY A 66 6.80 10.92 -3.94
C GLY A 66 5.71 11.92 -3.57
N GLY A 67 5.66 12.41 -2.34
CA GLY A 67 4.71 13.45 -1.91
C GLY A 67 3.28 12.94 -1.77
N MET A 68 3.08 11.69 -1.37
CA MET A 68 1.74 11.09 -1.21
C MET A 68 0.92 11.75 -0.11
N VAL A 69 1.60 12.33 0.87
CA VAL A 69 1.02 13.13 1.93
C VAL A 69 1.62 14.54 1.84
N ARG A 70 0.78 15.56 2.00
CA ARG A 70 1.19 16.97 2.00
C ARG A 70 1.72 17.40 3.37
N ASP A 71 2.30 18.59 3.44
CA ASP A 71 2.81 19.16 4.69
C ASP A 71 1.72 19.37 5.74
N ASP A 72 0.49 19.64 5.30
CA ASP A 72 -0.68 19.75 6.18
C ASP A 72 -1.24 18.39 6.64
N GLY A 73 -0.59 17.29 6.22
CA GLY A 73 -0.95 15.92 6.56
C GLY A 73 -2.13 15.36 5.77
N THR A 74 -2.56 16.01 4.68
CA THR A 74 -3.63 15.49 3.80
C THR A 74 -3.09 14.61 2.68
N PHE A 75 -3.94 13.70 2.16
CA PHE A 75 -3.59 12.82 1.05
C PHE A 75 -3.50 13.58 -0.28
N ASP A 76 -2.40 13.41 -1.01
CA ASP A 76 -2.26 13.89 -2.38
C ASP A 76 -2.47 12.74 -3.37
N GLN A 77 -3.70 12.63 -3.88
CA GLN A 77 -4.08 11.55 -4.79
C GLN A 77 -3.30 11.59 -6.12
N LEU A 78 -2.94 12.77 -6.62
CA LEU A 78 -2.21 12.90 -7.89
C LEU A 78 -0.78 12.38 -7.74
N ASN A 79 -0.11 12.75 -6.65
CA ASN A 79 1.22 12.26 -6.31
C ASN A 79 1.21 10.76 -6.01
N ALA A 80 0.23 10.27 -5.25
CA ALA A 80 0.04 8.85 -5.01
C ALA A 80 -0.14 8.06 -6.30
N LYS A 81 -0.97 8.55 -7.24
CA LYS A 81 -1.15 7.90 -8.54
C LYS A 81 0.16 7.81 -9.31
N ARG A 82 0.91 8.92 -9.39
CA ARG A 82 2.21 8.98 -10.09
C ARG A 82 3.24 8.05 -9.46
N LYS A 83 3.38 8.06 -8.13
CA LYS A 83 4.35 7.22 -7.43
C LYS A 83 3.99 5.73 -7.56
N LEU A 84 2.71 5.37 -7.38
CA LEU A 84 2.29 3.97 -7.54
C LEU A 84 2.45 3.47 -8.98
N ALA A 85 2.28 4.33 -9.99
CA ALA A 85 2.59 3.98 -11.37
C ALA A 85 4.07 3.64 -11.58
N GLN A 86 4.99 4.38 -10.95
CA GLN A 86 6.42 4.05 -10.94
C GLN A 86 6.70 2.72 -10.22
N CYS A 87 5.89 2.40 -9.22
CA CYS A 87 5.92 1.12 -8.50
C CYS A 87 5.20 -0.03 -9.22
N GLY A 88 4.79 0.15 -10.47
CA GLY A 88 4.19 -0.93 -11.27
C GLY A 88 2.67 -1.10 -11.12
N VAL A 89 1.99 -0.15 -10.47
CA VAL A 89 0.52 -0.10 -10.44
C VAL A 89 0.02 0.67 -11.67
N LEU A 90 -0.65 -0.01 -12.59
CA LEU A 90 -1.20 0.68 -13.76
C LEU A 90 -2.16 1.81 -13.32
N GLU A 91 -2.06 2.98 -13.96
CA GLU A 91 -2.87 4.14 -13.60
C GLU A 91 -4.38 3.88 -13.57
N LYS A 92 -4.86 3.03 -14.48
CA LYS A 92 -6.27 2.61 -14.56
C LYS A 92 -6.72 1.77 -13.36
N GLU A 93 -5.78 1.08 -12.72
CA GLU A 93 -6.00 0.20 -11.57
C GLU A 93 -5.81 0.92 -10.23
N PHE A 94 -5.38 2.18 -10.25
CA PHE A 94 -5.12 2.96 -9.04
C PHE A 94 -6.31 2.94 -8.06
N LYS A 95 -7.53 3.19 -8.57
CA LYS A 95 -8.74 3.19 -7.72
C LYS A 95 -9.01 1.82 -7.10
N THR A 96 -8.81 0.75 -7.88
CA THR A 96 -8.96 -0.63 -7.42
C THR A 96 -7.93 -0.95 -6.33
N ALA A 97 -6.65 -0.64 -6.57
CA ALA A 97 -5.56 -0.87 -5.62
C ALA A 97 -5.77 -0.12 -4.30
N ILE A 98 -6.17 1.16 -4.36
CA ILE A 98 -6.48 1.97 -3.17
C ILE A 98 -7.68 1.40 -2.42
N THR A 99 -8.75 1.01 -3.12
CA THR A 99 -9.95 0.45 -2.49
C THR A 99 -9.66 -0.89 -1.79
N LEU A 100 -8.89 -1.76 -2.44
CA LEU A 100 -8.44 -3.03 -1.88
C LEU A 100 -7.60 -2.79 -0.62
N LEU A 101 -6.62 -1.89 -0.70
CA LEU A 101 -5.79 -1.53 0.46
C LEU A 101 -6.65 -1.03 1.63
N GLN A 102 -7.60 -0.14 1.36
CA GLN A 102 -8.49 0.39 2.40
C GLN A 102 -9.34 -0.70 3.05
N SER A 103 -9.81 -1.67 2.27
CA SER A 103 -10.58 -2.81 2.77
C SER A 103 -9.70 -3.73 3.63
N MET A 104 -8.54 -4.12 3.12
CA MET A 104 -7.59 -5.02 3.79
C MET A 104 -7.08 -4.42 5.11
N CYS A 105 -6.74 -3.14 5.07
CA CYS A 105 -6.28 -2.38 6.24
C CYS A 105 -7.43 -1.85 7.12
N LYS A 106 -8.70 -2.13 6.77
CA LYS A 106 -9.90 -1.66 7.48
C LYS A 106 -9.87 -0.16 7.78
N LEU A 107 -9.37 0.65 6.84
CA LEU A 107 -9.11 2.06 7.06
C LEU A 107 -10.41 2.87 7.22
N LYS A 108 -10.53 3.55 8.36
CA LYS A 108 -11.55 4.57 8.62
C LYS A 108 -10.88 5.80 9.26
N PRO A 109 -11.02 7.01 8.69
CA PRO A 109 -11.71 7.34 7.44
C PRO A 109 -11.00 6.76 6.20
N ALA A 110 -11.61 6.94 5.03
CA ALA A 110 -11.01 6.62 3.74
C ALA A 110 -9.69 7.38 3.51
N LEU A 111 -8.76 6.85 2.70
CA LEU A 111 -7.45 7.47 2.45
C LEU A 111 -7.55 8.91 1.96
N SER A 112 -8.50 9.21 1.07
CA SER A 112 -8.78 10.56 0.57
C SER A 112 -9.26 11.55 1.63
N LYS A 113 -9.72 11.06 2.78
CA LYS A 113 -10.13 11.84 3.96
C LYS A 113 -9.18 11.66 5.14
N GLY A 114 -8.11 10.88 4.96
CA GLY A 114 -7.10 10.63 5.96
C GLY A 114 -6.32 11.89 6.29
N LYS A 115 -6.07 12.13 7.57
CA LYS A 115 -5.27 13.27 8.01
C LYS A 115 -4.53 12.97 9.32
N GLY A 116 -3.33 13.53 9.43
CA GLY A 116 -2.54 13.54 10.67
C GLY A 116 -1.69 12.29 10.86
N ALA A 117 -0.65 12.43 11.68
CA ALA A 117 0.42 11.45 11.77
C ALA A 117 -0.05 10.07 12.26
N ALA A 118 -0.95 10.01 13.25
CA ALA A 118 -1.46 8.75 13.79
C ALA A 118 -2.23 7.92 12.73
N TYR A 119 -3.01 8.59 11.88
CA TYR A 119 -3.71 7.94 10.78
C TYR A 119 -2.69 7.36 9.78
N TRP A 120 -1.71 8.17 9.36
CA TRP A 120 -0.68 7.74 8.42
C TRP A 120 0.21 6.63 8.95
N HIS A 121 0.44 6.58 10.26
CA HIS A 121 1.17 5.49 10.91
C HIS A 121 0.40 4.16 10.83
N THR A 122 -0.92 4.21 10.97
CA THR A 122 -1.79 3.03 10.80
C THR A 122 -1.78 2.54 9.36
N VAL A 123 -1.92 3.47 8.41
CA VAL A 123 -1.88 3.18 6.97
C VAL A 123 -0.55 2.54 6.58
N LEU A 124 0.56 3.16 6.97
CA LEU A 124 1.89 2.76 6.55
C LEU A 124 2.30 1.42 7.15
N ARG A 125 1.99 1.18 8.43
CA ARG A 125 2.24 -0.13 9.05
C ARG A 125 1.49 -1.24 8.31
N CYS A 126 0.21 -1.02 8.00
CA CYS A 126 -0.54 -2.01 7.23
C CYS A 126 0.04 -2.21 5.83
N LEU A 127 0.41 -1.13 5.12
CA LEU A 127 1.07 -1.21 3.81
C LEU A 127 2.34 -2.08 3.84
N VAL A 128 3.19 -1.89 4.85
CA VAL A 128 4.42 -2.68 5.02
C VAL A 128 4.09 -4.14 5.32
N GLU A 129 3.13 -4.42 6.20
CA GLU A 129 2.67 -5.77 6.50
C GLU A 129 2.15 -6.47 5.24
N GLN A 130 1.31 -5.80 4.44
CA GLN A 130 0.83 -6.32 3.16
C GLN A 130 1.96 -6.45 2.12
N GLY A 131 2.97 -5.59 2.15
CA GLY A 131 4.12 -5.69 1.24
C GLY A 131 5.05 -6.85 1.55
N HIS A 132 5.24 -7.20 2.81
CA HIS A 132 6.00 -8.39 3.18
C HIS A 132 5.34 -9.67 2.65
N GLU A 133 4.02 -9.75 2.69
CA GLU A 133 3.31 -10.90 2.10
C GLU A 133 3.46 -10.98 0.56
N LEU A 134 3.83 -9.87 -0.13
CA LEU A 134 4.05 -9.84 -1.59
C LEU A 134 5.44 -10.38 -1.97
N GLY A 135 6.41 -10.32 -1.06
CA GLY A 135 7.83 -10.55 -1.32
C GLY A 135 8.34 -11.97 -1.06
N GLY A 136 7.60 -12.80 -0.30
CA GLY A 136 8.02 -14.17 0.05
C GLY A 136 9.04 -14.22 1.18
#